data_AF-A0A5C8ZVW2-F1
#
_entry.id   AF-A0A5C8ZVW2-F1
#
_cell.length_a   1.000
_cell.length_b   1.000
_cell.length_c   1.000
_cell.angle_alpha   90.00
_cell.angle_beta   90.00
_cell.angle_gamma   90.00
#
_symmetry.space_group_name_H-M   'P 1'
#
loop_
_entity.id
_entity.type
_entity.pdbx_description
1 polymer ?
#
loop_
_entity_poly.entity_id
_entity_poly.type
_entity_poly.pdbx_seq_one_letter_code
_entity_poly.pdbx_strand_id
1 'polypeptide(L)'
;MNTEPETLTETQEAALVQRVTERWAALSALNYDRAWEYSSPAYRKVFPKRLFVRNFSYVVERELTGVKVLNYDAEAAVASVSVRVMSRPTKSTSEASRALGALPVSIHEKWILEDGEWWFSVSGR
;
A
#
# COMPACT_ATOMS: atom_id res chain seq x y z
N MET A 1 -15.30 32.65 11.32
CA MET A 1 -15.64 31.24 11.56
C MET A 1 -14.32 30.50 11.52
N ASN A 2 -13.84 30.02 12.67
CA ASN A 2 -12.59 29.26 12.74
C ASN A 2 -12.92 27.81 12.35
N THR A 3 -12.62 27.41 11.13
CA THR A 3 -12.60 25.99 10.75
C THR A 3 -11.34 25.38 11.34
N GLU A 4 -11.46 24.64 12.43
CA GLU A 4 -10.41 23.69 12.82
C GLU A 4 -10.22 22.71 11.66
N PRO A 5 -8.98 22.38 11.27
CA PRO A 5 -8.75 21.37 10.25
C PRO A 5 -9.37 20.06 10.73
N GLU A 6 -10.27 19.47 9.95
CA GLU A 6 -10.84 18.16 10.24
C GLU A 6 -9.69 17.15 10.38
N THR A 7 -9.45 16.69 11.61
CA THR A 7 -8.39 15.72 11.90
C THR A 7 -8.91 14.30 11.68
N LEU A 8 -8.01 13.42 11.25
CA LEU A 8 -8.31 12.00 11.11
C LEU A 8 -8.67 11.42 12.48
N THR A 9 -9.87 10.85 12.63
CA THR A 9 -10.26 10.21 13.89
C THR A 9 -9.49 8.91 14.12
N GLU A 10 -9.29 8.52 15.39
CA GLU A 10 -8.62 7.25 15.73
C GLU A 10 -9.29 6.03 15.07
N THR A 11 -10.61 6.04 14.93
CA THR A 11 -11.35 4.96 14.25
C THR A 11 -11.06 4.92 12.75
N GLN A 12 -11.01 6.06 12.08
CA GLN A 12 -10.66 6.12 10.66
C GLN A 12 -9.20 5.74 10.44
N GLU A 13 -8.29 6.14 11.34
CA GLU A 13 -6.89 5.75 11.31
C GLU A 13 -6.72 4.23 11.49
N ALA A 14 -7.39 3.64 12.48
CA ALA A 14 -7.37 2.20 12.70
C ALA A 14 -7.89 1.42 11.48
N ALA A 15 -9.00 1.88 10.87
CA ALA A 15 -9.54 1.29 9.65
C ALA A 15 -8.55 1.40 8.46
N LEU A 16 -7.84 2.53 8.33
CA LEU A 16 -6.79 2.70 7.34
C LEU A 16 -5.65 1.71 7.56
N VAL A 17 -5.10 1.65 8.78
CA VAL A 17 -4.00 0.75 9.14
C VAL A 17 -4.38 -0.71 8.89
N GLN A 18 -5.61 -1.11 9.24
CA GLN A 18 -6.13 -2.45 8.96
C GLN A 18 -6.10 -2.74 7.45
N ARG A 19 -6.65 -1.86 6.62
CA ARG A 19 -6.74 -2.09 5.17
C ARG A 19 -5.39 -2.09 4.49
N VAL A 20 -4.45 -1.24 4.94
CA VAL A 20 -3.05 -1.29 4.51
C VAL A 20 -2.46 -2.65 4.85
N THR A 21 -2.63 -3.11 6.08
CA THR A 21 -2.09 -4.40 6.56
C THR A 21 -2.65 -5.57 5.74
N GLU A 22 -3.95 -5.62 5.50
CA GLU A 22 -4.58 -6.68 4.72
C GLU A 22 -4.13 -6.70 3.25
N ARG A 23 -4.01 -5.52 2.62
CA ARG A 23 -3.47 -5.39 1.27
C ARG A 23 -2.04 -5.93 1.21
N TRP A 24 -1.21 -5.57 2.18
CA TRP A 24 0.18 -6.03 2.27
C TRP A 24 0.29 -7.52 2.55
N ALA A 25 -0.58 -8.09 3.39
CA ALA A 25 -0.67 -9.53 3.58
C ALA A 25 -1.00 -10.26 2.27
N ALA A 26 -1.91 -9.71 1.44
CA ALA A 26 -2.20 -10.26 0.12
C ALA A 26 -0.98 -10.18 -0.83
N LEU A 27 -0.24 -9.06 -0.81
CA LEU A 27 1.00 -8.91 -1.59
C LEU A 27 2.09 -9.91 -1.15
N SER A 28 2.29 -10.10 0.15
CA SER A 28 3.23 -11.07 0.73
C SER A 28 2.86 -12.52 0.37
N ALA A 29 1.57 -12.83 0.32
CA ALA A 29 1.07 -14.14 -0.09
C ALA A 29 1.03 -14.34 -1.62
N LEU A 30 1.58 -13.41 -2.41
CA LEU A 30 1.51 -13.39 -3.87
C LEU A 30 0.07 -13.43 -4.43
N ASN A 31 -0.92 -13.07 -3.60
CA ASN A 31 -2.32 -12.98 -3.97
C ASN A 31 -2.62 -11.58 -4.52
N TYR A 32 -2.07 -11.30 -5.71
CA TYR A 32 -2.25 -10.02 -6.40
C TYR A 32 -3.70 -9.73 -6.74
N ASP A 33 -4.50 -10.78 -6.89
CA ASP A 33 -5.93 -10.69 -7.13
C ASP A 33 -6.66 -10.06 -5.95
N ARG A 34 -6.33 -10.48 -4.72
CA ARG A 34 -6.87 -9.87 -3.50
C ARG A 34 -6.26 -8.50 -3.25
N ALA A 35 -4.97 -8.31 -3.48
CA ALA A 35 -4.34 -7.00 -3.34
C ALA A 35 -4.97 -5.94 -4.28
N TRP A 36 -5.44 -6.37 -5.45
CA TRP A 36 -6.12 -5.53 -6.43
C TRP A 36 -7.45 -4.94 -5.92
N GLU A 37 -8.18 -5.69 -5.10
CA GLU A 37 -9.50 -5.30 -4.58
C GLU A 37 -9.45 -4.05 -3.70
N TYR A 38 -8.32 -3.80 -3.04
CA TYR A 38 -8.07 -2.59 -2.24
C TYR A 38 -7.84 -1.34 -3.08
N SER A 39 -7.68 -1.44 -4.40
CA SER A 39 -7.48 -0.28 -5.28
C SER A 39 -8.78 0.50 -5.47
N SER A 40 -8.67 1.82 -5.60
CA SER A 40 -9.85 2.68 -5.73
C SER A 40 -10.76 2.27 -6.90
N PRO A 41 -12.09 2.41 -6.77
CA PRO A 41 -13.03 2.11 -7.85
C PRO A 41 -12.68 2.86 -9.14
N ALA A 42 -12.25 4.13 -9.03
CA ALA A 42 -11.78 4.93 -10.16
C ALA A 42 -10.58 4.28 -10.87
N TYR A 43 -9.58 3.81 -10.13
CA TYR A 43 -8.43 3.12 -10.72
C TYR A 43 -8.83 1.81 -11.40
N ARG A 44 -9.74 1.04 -10.76
CA ARG A 44 -10.22 -0.25 -11.29
C ARG A 44 -11.01 -0.11 -12.60
N LYS A 45 -11.63 1.04 -12.87
CA LYS A 45 -12.32 1.34 -14.14
C LYS A 45 -11.35 1.55 -15.31
N VAL A 46 -10.17 2.10 -15.04
CA VAL A 46 -9.21 2.52 -16.08
C VAL A 46 -8.10 1.49 -16.30
N PHE A 47 -7.63 0.86 -15.22
CA PHE A 47 -6.53 -0.11 -15.27
C PHE A 47 -7.04 -1.52 -15.05
N PRO A 48 -7.09 -2.38 -16.09
CA PRO A 48 -7.56 -3.75 -15.92
C PRO A 48 -6.60 -4.57 -15.05
N LYS A 49 -7.18 -5.41 -14.20
CA LYS A 49 -6.50 -6.34 -13.26
C LYS A 49 -5.25 -7.03 -13.83
N ARG A 50 -5.30 -7.49 -15.08
CA ARG A 50 -4.18 -8.17 -15.76
C ARG A 50 -2.89 -7.32 -15.84
N LEU A 51 -3.02 -6.00 -15.97
CA LEU A 51 -1.88 -5.09 -16.04
C LEU A 51 -1.29 -4.81 -14.66
N PHE A 52 -2.14 -4.80 -13.62
CA PHE A 52 -1.71 -4.72 -12.22
C PHE A 52 -0.85 -5.93 -11.86
N VAL A 53 -1.35 -7.16 -12.08
CA VAL A 53 -0.61 -8.40 -11.77
C VAL A 53 0.75 -8.45 -12.47
N ARG A 54 0.82 -8.04 -13.75
CA ARG A 54 2.08 -7.99 -14.51
C ARG A 54 3.12 -7.03 -13.93
N ASN A 55 2.71 -5.90 -13.35
CA ASN A 55 3.66 -4.96 -12.76
C ASN A 55 4.25 -5.46 -11.43
N PHE A 56 3.56 -6.37 -10.75
CA PHE A 56 4.03 -6.98 -9.50
C PHE A 56 4.75 -8.32 -9.71
N SER A 57 4.88 -8.81 -10.95
CA SER A 57 5.51 -10.12 -11.25
C SER A 57 7.04 -10.16 -11.15
N TYR A 58 7.70 -9.05 -10.77
CA TYR A 58 9.08 -9.10 -10.32
C TYR A 58 9.09 -9.68 -8.90
N VAL A 59 9.23 -11.00 -8.83
CA VAL A 59 9.06 -11.78 -7.62
C VAL A 59 10.11 -11.37 -6.58
N VAL A 60 9.66 -10.63 -5.59
CA VAL A 60 10.43 -10.24 -4.41
C VAL A 60 9.57 -10.66 -3.22
N GLU A 61 10.13 -11.49 -2.35
CA GLU A 61 9.49 -11.82 -1.08
C GLU A 61 9.46 -10.55 -0.23
N ARG A 62 8.29 -10.25 0.36
CA ARG A 62 8.10 -9.07 1.19
C ARG A 62 7.44 -9.46 2.48
N GLU A 63 7.99 -9.00 3.59
CA GLU A 63 7.43 -9.19 4.93
C GLU A 63 7.12 -7.81 5.51
N LEU A 64 5.87 -7.59 5.91
CA LEU A 64 5.44 -6.34 6.53
C LEU A 64 6.02 -6.21 7.94
N THR A 65 6.76 -5.13 8.19
CA THR A 65 7.36 -4.85 9.50
C THR A 65 6.80 -3.60 10.19
N GLY A 66 6.00 -2.79 9.49
CA GLY A 66 5.29 -1.70 10.11
C GLY A 66 4.45 -0.88 9.15
N VAL A 67 3.42 -0.23 9.70
CA VAL A 67 2.56 0.73 9.02
C VAL A 67 2.51 1.99 9.87
N LYS A 68 2.67 3.15 9.24
CA LYS A 68 2.57 4.44 9.91
C LYS A 68 1.81 5.43 9.04
N VAL A 69 0.75 6.03 9.58
CA VAL A 69 0.10 7.19 8.94
C VAL A 69 1.01 8.40 9.13
N LEU A 70 1.32 9.08 8.01
CA LEU A 70 2.24 10.21 7.98
C LEU A 70 1.50 11.55 8.00
N ASN A 71 0.41 11.64 7.24
CA ASN A 71 -0.38 12.85 7.07
C ASN A 71 -1.80 12.50 6.61
N TYR A 72 -2.75 13.37 6.92
CA TYR A 72 -4.11 13.35 6.36
C TYR A 72 -4.48 14.74 5.86
N ASP A 73 -4.94 14.80 4.61
CA ASP A 73 -5.52 15.97 3.96
C ASP A 73 -7.04 15.80 3.96
N ALA A 74 -7.72 16.60 4.79
CA ALA A 74 -9.17 16.52 4.94
C ALA A 74 -9.93 17.07 3.72
N GLU A 75 -9.40 18.10 3.05
CA GLU A 75 -10.04 18.69 1.87
C GLU A 75 -10.05 17.70 0.70
N ALA A 76 -8.96 16.94 0.56
CA ALA A 76 -8.85 15.89 -0.45
C ALA A 76 -9.38 14.52 0.02
N ALA A 77 -9.67 14.35 1.32
CA ALA A 77 -9.92 13.06 1.96
C ALA A 77 -8.81 12.03 1.66
N VAL A 78 -7.54 12.46 1.70
CA VAL A 78 -6.36 11.64 1.35
C VAL A 78 -5.42 11.48 2.53
N ALA A 79 -5.09 10.24 2.88
CA ALA A 79 -4.03 9.90 3.82
C ALA A 79 -2.74 9.47 3.09
N SER A 80 -1.60 9.88 3.65
CA SER A 80 -0.28 9.38 3.25
C SER A 80 0.21 8.38 4.29
N VAL A 81 0.64 7.20 3.85
CA VAL A 81 1.04 6.10 4.72
C VAL A 81 2.45 5.66 4.36
N SER A 82 3.30 5.42 5.36
CA SER A 82 4.58 4.74 5.21
C SER A 82 4.43 3.28 5.62
N VAL A 83 4.77 2.39 4.71
CA VAL A 83 4.81 0.95 4.93
C VAL A 83 6.26 0.51 4.94
N ARG A 84 6.68 -0.16 6.02
CA ARG A 84 8.00 -0.77 6.11
C ARG A 84 7.90 -2.25 5.82
N VAL A 85 8.75 -2.73 4.93
CA VAL A 85 8.87 -4.15 4.60
C VAL A 85 10.31 -4.62 4.64
N MET A 86 10.53 -5.88 4.98
CA MET A 86 11.76 -6.59 4.63
C MET A 86 11.58 -7.21 3.26
N SER A 87 12.51 -6.96 2.36
CA SER A 87 12.43 -7.31 0.94
C SER A 87 13.57 -8.25 0.56
N ARG A 88 13.25 -9.41 -0.02
CA ARG A 88 14.25 -10.42 -0.44
C ARG A 88 14.07 -10.79 -1.92
N PRO A 89 15.13 -10.69 -2.76
CA PRO A 89 15.06 -11.14 -4.14
C PRO A 89 14.86 -12.67 -4.22
N THR A 90 13.79 -13.13 -4.89
CA THR A 90 13.54 -14.58 -5.04
C THR A 90 14.36 -15.22 -6.17
N LYS A 91 14.66 -14.46 -7.23
CA LYS A 91 15.54 -14.87 -8.33
C LYS A 91 16.95 -14.35 -8.10
N SER A 92 17.68 -14.99 -7.20
CA SER A 92 19.07 -14.64 -6.94
C SER A 92 19.99 -15.30 -7.98
N THR A 93 20.28 -14.58 -9.07
CA THR A 93 21.14 -15.07 -10.17
C THR A 93 22.63 -14.79 -9.95
N SER A 94 23.00 -14.12 -8.86
CA SER A 94 24.40 -13.85 -8.49
C SER A 94 24.65 -14.16 -7.01
N GLU A 95 25.88 -14.56 -6.67
CA GLU A 95 26.27 -14.77 -5.26
C GLU A 95 26.13 -13.48 -4.42
N ALA A 96 26.39 -12.32 -5.02
CA ALA A 96 26.18 -11.02 -4.39
C ALA A 96 24.70 -10.79 -3.99
N SER A 97 23.75 -11.18 -4.84
CA SER A 97 22.32 -11.12 -4.53
C SER A 97 21.90 -12.12 -3.43
N ARG A 98 22.61 -13.24 -3.26
CA ARG A 98 22.35 -14.20 -2.15
C ARG A 98 22.90 -13.68 -0.82
N ALA A 99 24.04 -13.00 -0.85
CA ALA A 99 24.70 -12.45 0.33
C ALA A 99 23.96 -11.24 0.93
N LEU A 100 23.21 -10.48 0.14
CA LEU A 100 22.51 -9.26 0.57
C LEU A 100 21.32 -9.50 1.54
N GLY A 101 20.85 -10.74 1.70
CA GLY A 101 19.77 -11.05 2.64
C GLY A 101 18.47 -10.28 2.37
N ALA A 102 17.63 -10.13 3.40
CA ALA A 102 16.45 -9.28 3.31
C ALA A 102 16.85 -7.83 3.65
N LEU A 103 16.42 -6.86 2.83
CA LEU A 103 16.70 -5.44 3.02
C LEU A 103 15.44 -4.69 3.49
N PRO A 104 15.55 -3.77 4.46
CA PRO A 104 14.44 -2.92 4.84
C PRO A 104 14.14 -1.91 3.73
N VAL A 105 12.87 -1.81 3.35
CA VAL A 105 12.37 -0.84 2.36
C VAL A 105 11.19 -0.11 2.97
N SER A 106 11.15 1.22 2.81
CA SER A 106 9.99 2.04 3.15
C SER A 106 9.27 2.44 1.87
N ILE A 107 7.97 2.20 1.83
CA ILE A 107 7.10 2.45 0.67
C ILE A 107 6.06 3.46 1.10
N HIS A 108 5.96 4.54 0.34
CA HIS A 108 4.99 5.60 0.59
C HIS A 108 3.76 5.36 -0.29
N GLU A 109 2.61 5.26 0.36
CA GLU A 109 1.33 4.99 -0.27
C GLU A 109 0.36 6.13 0.00
N LYS A 110 -0.56 6.36 -0.94
CA LYS A 110 -1.68 7.28 -0.76
C LYS A 110 -2.96 6.47 -0.69
N TRP A 111 -3.84 6.86 0.24
CA TRP A 111 -5.14 6.23 0.46
C TRP A 111 -6.21 7.30 0.44
N ILE A 112 -7.31 7.05 -0.26
CA ILE A 112 -8.46 7.96 -0.39
C ILE A 112 -9.59 7.42 0.48
N LEU A 113 -10.21 8.26 1.28
CA LEU A 113 -11.44 7.95 2.00
C LEU A 113 -12.63 8.29 1.10
N GLU A 114 -13.36 7.27 0.65
CA GLU A 114 -14.53 7.42 -0.22
C GLU A 114 -15.63 6.52 0.33
N ASP A 115 -16.84 7.07 0.51
CA ASP A 115 -18.00 6.38 1.08
C ASP A 115 -17.73 5.70 2.45
N GLY A 116 -16.86 6.30 3.27
CA GLY A 116 -16.49 5.78 4.58
C GLY A 116 -15.49 4.62 4.55
N GLU A 117 -14.96 4.27 3.39
CA GLU A 117 -13.98 3.20 3.20
C GLU A 117 -12.67 3.72 2.60
N TRP A 118 -11.53 3.15 3.04
CA TRP A 118 -10.23 3.54 2.52
C TRP A 118 -9.85 2.77 1.26
N TRP A 119 -9.37 3.49 0.25
CA TRP A 119 -8.99 2.92 -1.02
C TRP A 119 -7.56 3.29 -1.39
N PHE A 120 -6.77 2.29 -1.78
CA PHE A 120 -5.43 2.50 -2.27
C PHE A 120 -5.47 3.30 -3.57
N SER A 121 -4.81 4.46 -3.57
CA SER A 121 -4.63 5.30 -4.73
C SER A 121 -3.31 4.96 -5.40
N VAL A 122 -3.41 4.38 -6.60
CA VAL A 122 -2.25 4.21 -7.47
C VAL A 122 -2.02 5.55 -8.18
N SER A 123 -1.46 6.53 -7.47
CA SER A 123 -0.97 7.74 -8.15
C SER A 123 0.29 7.36 -8.93
N GLY A 124 0.22 7.48 -10.26
CA GLY A 124 1.36 7.27 -11.13
C GLY A 124 2.37 8.40 -10.99
N ARG A 125 3.54 8.05 -10.44
CA ARG A 125 4.76 8.86 -10.26
C ARG A 125 4.72 9.93 -9.17
#